data_AF-A0A059FGB7-F1
#
_entry.id   AF-A0A059FGB7-F1
#
_cell.length_a   1.000
_cell.length_b   1.000
_cell.length_c   1.000
_cell.angle_alpha   90.00
_cell.angle_beta   90.00
_cell.angle_gamma   90.00
#
_symmetry.space_group_name_H-M   'P 1'
#
loop_
_entity.id
_entity.type
_entity.pdbx_description
1 polymer ?
#
loop_
_entity_poly.entity_id
_entity_poly.type
_entity_poly.pdbx_seq_one_letter_code
_entity_poly.pdbx_strand_id
1 'polypeptide(L)'
;MPQIDPGTESDEVSPKGIPIRSISRALKIIQIINRAGSISMMEIARKSELPYPSACRIVQTLVHEGMIEREPARKNYRPAPPVQSLSYGYQDENELVRLARPFIVELTNQLGWPVSIVTRVGNQMILRDSTHALTSLTFASYYPGYSLPIAYSADGKAFLAALPQDELDLIAKNLGPRQPTPGDPNCLLDPLEDLTEIREQGYAIVERVPHTITPGRTSCISMPLFRQGRVIGAVTIAYFATTLNRDSARESLLQPLKDTQQKINEVLAVATA
;
A
#
# COMPACT_ATOMS: atom_id res chain seq x y z
N MET A 1 -49.98 -43.89 -2.84
CA MET A 1 -48.55 -44.26 -2.86
C MET A 1 -48.02 -43.98 -4.26
N PRO A 2 -46.78 -43.46 -4.41
CA PRO A 2 -45.88 -42.94 -3.36
C PRO A 2 -46.42 -41.57 -2.82
N GLN A 3 -45.80 -40.70 -1.99
CA GLN A 3 -44.50 -40.61 -1.28
C GLN A 3 -43.31 -39.91 -1.97
N ILE A 4 -42.60 -39.06 -1.20
CA ILE A 4 -41.20 -38.59 -1.36
C ILE A 4 -40.94 -37.72 -2.63
N ASP A 5 -40.22 -36.58 -2.59
CA ASP A 5 -39.13 -36.12 -1.70
C ASP A 5 -39.31 -34.63 -1.30
N PRO A 6 -38.82 -34.15 -0.14
CA PRO A 6 -38.78 -32.73 0.19
C PRO A 6 -37.48 -32.10 -0.35
N GLY A 7 -37.58 -31.38 -1.47
CA GLY A 7 -36.44 -30.68 -2.06
C GLY A 7 -35.86 -29.61 -1.14
N THR A 8 -34.56 -29.71 -0.84
CA THR A 8 -33.81 -28.76 -0.01
C THR A 8 -33.90 -27.34 -0.56
N GLU A 9 -34.55 -26.44 0.16
CA GLU A 9 -34.37 -24.99 -0.04
C GLU A 9 -32.98 -24.60 0.47
N SER A 10 -31.98 -24.68 -0.41
CA SER A 10 -30.65 -24.16 -0.16
C SER A 10 -30.68 -22.64 -0.24
N ASP A 11 -30.34 -21.94 0.85
CA ASP A 11 -30.23 -20.48 0.90
C ASP A 11 -29.38 -19.94 -0.27
N GLU A 12 -30.02 -19.26 -1.23
CA GLU A 12 -29.31 -18.60 -2.32
C GLU A 12 -28.50 -17.42 -1.75
N VAL A 13 -27.20 -17.64 -1.55
CA VAL A 13 -26.24 -16.61 -1.14
C VAL A 13 -26.28 -15.46 -2.14
N SER A 14 -26.90 -14.34 -1.74
CA SER A 14 -27.14 -13.20 -2.62
C SER A 14 -25.87 -12.75 -3.35
N PRO A 15 -25.94 -12.56 -4.69
CA PRO A 15 -24.74 -12.34 -5.49
C PRO A 15 -24.06 -11.01 -5.13
N LYS A 16 -22.77 -11.09 -4.79
CA LYS A 16 -21.93 -9.92 -4.46
C LYS A 16 -22.05 -8.87 -5.56
N GLY A 17 -22.52 -7.67 -5.20
CA GLY A 17 -22.96 -6.63 -6.13
C GLY A 17 -21.93 -6.30 -7.23
N ILE A 18 -22.35 -6.39 -8.50
CA ILE A 18 -21.48 -6.16 -9.65
C ILE A 18 -21.08 -4.67 -9.70
N PRO A 19 -19.77 -4.33 -9.70
CA PRO A 19 -19.34 -2.94 -9.67
C PRO A 19 -19.68 -2.20 -10.97
N ILE A 20 -20.18 -0.97 -10.83
CA ILE A 20 -20.54 -0.10 -11.96
C ILE A 20 -19.29 0.29 -12.75
N ARG A 21 -19.10 -0.35 -13.90
CA ARG A 21 -17.86 -0.31 -14.70
C ARG A 21 -17.40 1.10 -15.10
N SER A 22 -18.32 2.06 -15.27
CA SER A 22 -17.98 3.46 -15.55
C SER A 22 -17.30 4.14 -14.35
N ILE A 23 -17.84 3.96 -13.15
CA ILE A 23 -17.28 4.52 -11.90
C ILE A 23 -15.90 3.92 -11.63
N SER A 24 -15.75 2.59 -11.74
CA SER A 24 -14.45 1.92 -11.57
C SER A 24 -13.38 2.44 -12.54
N ARG A 25 -13.75 2.76 -13.78
CA ARG A 25 -12.84 3.34 -14.79
C ARG A 25 -12.51 4.81 -14.52
N ALA A 26 -13.48 5.60 -14.04
CA ALA A 26 -13.23 6.97 -13.60
C ALA A 26 -12.25 7.02 -12.41
N LEU A 27 -12.46 6.16 -11.40
CA LEU A 27 -11.56 6.00 -10.26
C LEU A 27 -10.14 5.58 -10.71
N LYS A 28 -10.00 4.63 -11.64
CA LYS A 28 -8.69 4.24 -12.19
C LYS A 28 -8.00 5.42 -12.89
N ILE A 29 -8.72 6.21 -13.70
CA ILE A 29 -8.15 7.35 -14.42
C ILE A 29 -7.72 8.47 -13.47
N ILE A 30 -8.55 8.90 -12.52
CA ILE A 30 -8.17 9.97 -11.59
C ILE A 30 -7.00 9.55 -10.69
N GLN A 31 -6.95 8.29 -10.26
CA GLN A 31 -5.78 7.75 -9.56
C GLN A 31 -4.51 7.83 -10.42
N ILE A 32 -4.56 7.40 -11.68
CA ILE A 32 -3.40 7.48 -12.61
C ILE A 32 -2.91 8.92 -12.80
N ILE A 33 -3.81 9.88 -12.94
CA ILE A 33 -3.46 11.30 -13.08
C ILE A 33 -2.82 11.83 -11.78
N ASN A 34 -3.37 11.46 -10.62
CA ASN A 34 -2.82 11.82 -9.31
C ASN A 34 -1.41 11.23 -9.09
N ARG A 35 -1.20 9.93 -9.37
CA ARG A 35 0.12 9.28 -9.26
C ARG A 35 1.20 9.90 -10.18
N ALA A 36 0.80 10.57 -11.25
CA ALA A 36 1.70 11.13 -12.26
C ALA A 36 1.96 12.64 -12.09
N GLY A 37 1.14 13.36 -11.31
CA GLY A 37 1.17 14.82 -11.19
C GLY A 37 0.70 15.56 -12.46
N SER A 38 1.28 15.26 -13.62
CA SER A 38 0.91 15.81 -14.93
C SER A 38 1.14 14.76 -16.01
N ILE A 39 0.13 14.47 -16.84
CA ILE A 39 0.17 13.34 -17.78
C ILE A 39 -0.62 13.59 -19.08
N SER A 40 -0.16 13.05 -20.20
CA SER A 40 -0.80 13.20 -21.50
C SER A 40 -2.00 12.26 -21.72
N MET A 41 -2.96 12.64 -22.58
CA MET A 41 -4.13 11.79 -22.89
C MET A 41 -3.76 10.39 -23.43
N MET A 42 -2.69 10.31 -24.24
CA MET A 42 -2.21 9.04 -24.78
C MET A 42 -1.69 8.11 -23.67
N GLU A 43 -1.01 8.66 -22.68
CA GLU A 43 -0.54 7.90 -21.52
C GLU A 43 -1.67 7.56 -20.53
N ILE A 44 -2.68 8.41 -20.38
CA ILE A 44 -3.89 8.08 -19.61
C ILE A 44 -4.58 6.86 -20.23
N ALA A 45 -4.80 6.86 -21.56
CA ALA A 45 -5.38 5.71 -22.26
C ALA A 45 -4.51 4.44 -22.08
N ARG A 46 -3.19 4.55 -22.26
CA ARG A 46 -2.24 3.45 -22.08
C ARG A 46 -2.25 2.89 -20.65
N LYS A 47 -2.07 3.73 -19.62
CA LYS A 47 -2.00 3.31 -18.21
C LYS A 47 -3.36 2.85 -17.64
N SER A 48 -4.48 3.34 -18.19
CA SER A 48 -5.81 2.89 -17.78
C SER A 48 -6.27 1.60 -18.47
N GLU A 49 -5.58 1.18 -19.54
CA GLU A 49 -5.91 0.01 -20.37
C GLU A 49 -7.30 0.17 -21.02
N LEU A 50 -7.62 1.40 -21.43
CA LEU A 50 -8.91 1.75 -22.03
C LEU A 50 -8.74 2.25 -23.47
N PRO A 51 -9.65 1.90 -24.40
CA PRO A 51 -9.68 2.49 -25.73
C PRO A 51 -9.70 4.02 -25.65
N TYR A 52 -8.88 4.68 -26.46
CA TYR A 52 -8.68 6.13 -26.42
C TYR A 52 -9.99 6.95 -26.40
N PRO A 53 -11.04 6.64 -27.19
CA PRO A 53 -12.32 7.35 -27.10
C PRO A 53 -13.04 7.20 -25.75
N SER A 54 -12.89 6.05 -25.07
CA SER A 54 -13.46 5.83 -23.73
C SER A 54 -12.69 6.60 -22.67
N ALA A 55 -11.35 6.62 -22.75
CA ALA A 55 -10.51 7.42 -21.85
C ALA A 55 -10.82 8.92 -22.00
N CYS A 56 -10.91 9.43 -23.23
CA CYS A 56 -11.26 10.82 -23.51
C CYS A 56 -12.60 11.24 -22.89
N ARG A 57 -13.66 10.43 -23.02
CA ARG A 57 -14.98 10.77 -22.45
C ARG A 57 -14.95 10.80 -20.92
N ILE A 58 -14.23 9.89 -20.28
CA ILE A 58 -14.07 9.89 -18.81
C ILE A 58 -13.24 11.09 -18.33
N VAL A 59 -12.15 11.42 -19.04
CA VAL A 59 -11.34 12.62 -18.75
C VAL A 59 -12.17 13.90 -18.93
N GLN A 60 -13.03 13.99 -19.95
CA GLN A 60 -13.96 15.10 -20.11
C GLN A 60 -14.94 15.23 -18.93
N THR A 61 -15.50 14.12 -18.43
CA THR A 61 -16.32 14.14 -17.21
C THR A 61 -15.52 14.60 -16.00
N LEU A 62 -14.31 14.07 -15.76
CA LEU A 62 -13.48 14.47 -14.63
C LEU A 62 -13.03 15.95 -14.69
N VAL A 63 -12.93 16.55 -15.89
CA VAL A 63 -12.74 18.00 -16.06
C VAL A 63 -14.03 18.78 -15.75
N HIS A 64 -15.19 18.27 -16.18
CA HIS A 64 -16.49 18.90 -15.89
C HIS A 64 -16.79 18.94 -14.39
N GLU A 65 -16.53 17.83 -13.67
CA GLU A 65 -16.67 17.77 -12.20
C GLU A 65 -15.58 18.54 -11.43
N GLY A 66 -14.69 19.27 -12.12
CA GLY A 66 -13.62 20.05 -11.49
C GLY A 66 -12.56 19.22 -10.75
N MET A 67 -12.48 17.90 -11.02
CA MET A 67 -11.58 16.97 -10.33
C MET A 67 -10.19 16.89 -10.97
N ILE A 68 -10.09 17.19 -12.26
CA ILE A 68 -8.80 17.37 -12.95
C ILE A 68 -8.89 18.61 -13.84
N GLU A 69 -7.75 19.23 -14.10
CA GLU A 69 -7.66 20.37 -15.03
C GLU A 69 -6.64 20.09 -16.13
N ARG A 70 -6.77 20.82 -17.24
CA ARG A 70 -5.91 20.68 -18.42
C ARG A 70 -4.89 21.80 -18.45
N GLU A 71 -3.60 21.46 -18.47
CA GLU A 71 -2.51 22.44 -18.54
C GLU A 71 -2.54 23.22 -19.87
N PRO A 72 -2.60 24.57 -19.84
CA PRO A 72 -2.59 25.38 -21.05
C PRO A 72 -1.35 25.16 -21.92
N ALA A 73 -0.17 25.03 -21.29
CA ALA A 73 1.11 24.98 -21.98
C ALA A 73 1.44 23.63 -22.63
N ARG A 74 1.00 22.50 -22.04
CA ARG A 74 1.43 21.15 -22.46
C ARG A 74 0.32 20.23 -22.94
N LYS A 75 -0.96 20.65 -22.87
CA LYS A 75 -2.15 19.81 -23.15
C LYS A 75 -2.30 18.58 -22.25
N ASN A 76 -1.45 18.44 -21.22
CA ASN A 76 -1.53 17.43 -20.16
C ASN A 76 -2.74 17.66 -19.25
N TYR A 77 -3.04 16.67 -18.43
CA TYR A 77 -4.03 16.74 -17.35
C TYR A 77 -3.35 16.54 -16.00
N ARG A 78 -3.78 17.29 -15.00
CA ARG A 78 -3.29 17.23 -13.61
C ARG A 78 -4.45 17.26 -12.61
N PRO A 79 -4.27 16.79 -11.36
CA PRO A 79 -5.27 16.95 -10.31
C PRO A 79 -5.64 18.42 -10.09
N ALA A 80 -6.91 18.69 -9.85
CA ALA A 80 -7.39 20.00 -9.43
C ALA A 80 -7.57 20.05 -7.89
N PRO A 81 -7.66 21.23 -7.26
CA PRO A 81 -7.77 21.36 -5.80
C PRO A 81 -8.87 20.52 -5.12
N PRO A 82 -10.05 20.28 -5.71
CA PRO A 82 -11.07 19.38 -5.13
C PRO A 82 -10.60 17.94 -4.87
N VAL A 83 -9.52 17.46 -5.50
CA VAL A 83 -8.95 16.14 -5.17
C VAL A 83 -8.42 16.09 -3.74
N GLN A 84 -7.95 17.21 -3.19
CA GLN A 84 -7.45 17.30 -1.83
C GLN A 84 -8.59 17.29 -0.79
N SER A 85 -9.80 17.78 -1.11
CA SER A 85 -10.91 17.75 -0.15
C SER A 85 -11.45 16.34 0.08
N LEU A 86 -11.24 15.40 -0.86
CA LEU A 86 -11.63 14.00 -0.70
C LEU A 86 -10.94 13.30 0.49
N SER A 87 -9.74 13.72 0.90
CA SER A 87 -9.06 13.16 2.08
C SER A 87 -9.42 13.85 3.38
N TYR A 88 -10.08 15.02 3.36
CA TYR A 88 -10.37 15.81 4.57
C TYR A 88 -11.29 15.09 5.56
N GLY A 89 -12.28 14.34 5.04
CA GLY A 89 -13.16 13.47 5.83
C GLY A 89 -12.56 12.09 6.14
N TYR A 90 -11.44 11.72 5.51
CA TYR A 90 -10.76 10.44 5.73
C TYR A 90 -9.69 10.59 6.83
N GLN A 91 -10.14 10.87 8.04
CA GLN A 91 -9.28 11.00 9.22
C GLN A 91 -8.98 9.64 9.85
N ASP A 92 -8.13 8.89 9.17
CA ASP A 92 -7.70 7.56 9.57
C ASP A 92 -6.20 7.59 9.92
N GLU A 93 -5.89 7.21 11.16
CA GLU A 93 -4.51 7.04 11.71
C GLU A 93 -3.60 8.29 11.82
N ASN A 94 -4.16 9.50 11.82
CA ASN A 94 -3.42 10.75 12.11
C ASN A 94 -2.53 10.66 13.37
N GLU A 95 -2.94 9.90 14.39
CA GLU A 95 -2.18 9.69 15.61
C GLU A 95 -0.91 8.87 15.42
N LEU A 96 -0.97 7.74 14.70
CA LEU A 96 0.20 6.89 14.45
C LEU A 96 1.29 7.70 13.76
N VAL A 97 0.91 8.45 12.72
CA VAL A 97 1.82 9.35 11.99
C VAL A 97 2.37 10.43 12.94
N ARG A 98 1.52 11.13 13.69
CA ARG A 98 1.92 12.20 14.61
C ARG A 98 2.95 11.74 15.65
N LEU A 99 2.76 10.54 16.21
CA LEU A 99 3.61 10.00 17.27
C LEU A 99 4.91 9.38 16.72
N ALA A 100 4.85 8.72 15.55
CA ALA A 100 6.00 8.03 14.97
C ALA A 100 6.88 8.89 14.05
N ARG A 101 6.35 10.00 13.48
CA ARG A 101 7.11 10.86 12.55
C ARG A 101 8.44 11.38 13.11
N PRO A 102 8.56 11.82 14.38
CA PRO A 102 9.86 12.24 14.93
C PRO A 102 10.93 11.15 14.86
N PHE A 103 10.57 9.90 15.17
CA PHE A 103 11.51 8.78 15.22
C PHE A 103 11.94 8.30 13.83
N ILE A 104 11.04 8.27 12.84
CA ILE A 104 11.44 7.94 11.46
C ILE A 104 12.31 9.03 10.82
N VAL A 105 12.12 10.30 11.21
CA VAL A 105 12.98 11.42 10.80
C VAL A 105 14.36 11.32 11.48
N GLU A 106 14.41 10.98 12.76
CA GLU A 106 15.65 10.66 13.48
C GLU A 106 16.43 9.55 12.76
N LEU A 107 15.76 8.43 12.44
CA LEU A 107 16.35 7.27 11.77
C LEU A 107 16.86 7.59 10.35
N THR A 108 16.12 8.36 9.55
CA THR A 108 16.60 8.81 8.23
C THR A 108 17.76 9.78 8.33
N ASN A 109 17.81 10.64 9.34
CA ASN A 109 18.96 11.52 9.56
C ASN A 109 20.23 10.73 10.01
N GLN A 110 20.05 9.61 10.69
CA GLN A 110 21.15 8.71 11.10
C GLN A 110 21.67 7.83 9.96
N LEU A 111 20.77 7.22 9.17
CA LEU A 111 21.11 6.21 8.16
C LEU A 111 21.18 6.74 6.72
N GLY A 112 20.65 7.94 6.47
CA GLY A 112 20.45 8.49 5.12
C GLY A 112 19.32 7.82 4.33
N TRP A 113 18.97 6.56 4.62
CA TRP A 113 17.91 5.83 3.92
C TRP A 113 16.51 6.34 4.27
N PRO A 114 15.57 6.36 3.30
CA PRO A 114 14.19 6.71 3.55
C PRO A 114 13.47 5.63 4.37
N VAL A 115 12.65 6.10 5.31
CA VAL A 115 11.84 5.32 6.24
C VAL A 115 10.37 5.65 5.99
N SER A 116 9.51 4.65 6.05
CA SER A 116 8.07 4.81 5.85
C SER A 116 7.25 4.08 6.92
N ILE A 117 6.07 4.61 7.22
CA ILE A 117 5.06 4.01 8.09
C ILE A 117 3.88 3.60 7.20
N VAL A 118 3.45 2.35 7.32
CA VAL A 118 2.31 1.82 6.56
C VAL A 118 1.39 0.98 7.45
N THR A 119 0.12 0.85 7.08
CA THR A 119 -0.90 0.10 7.82
C THR A 119 -1.87 -0.62 6.90
N ARG A 120 -2.64 -1.58 7.42
CA ARG A 120 -3.53 -2.42 6.60
C ARG A 120 -4.91 -1.77 6.38
N VAL A 121 -5.28 -1.53 5.13
CA VAL A 121 -6.65 -1.20 4.73
C VAL A 121 -7.18 -2.32 3.84
N GLY A 122 -8.07 -3.15 4.39
CA GLY A 122 -8.59 -4.34 3.71
C GLY A 122 -7.48 -5.33 3.36
N ASN A 123 -7.26 -5.51 2.05
CA ASN A 123 -6.28 -6.44 1.46
C ASN A 123 -4.99 -5.72 0.97
N GLN A 124 -4.75 -4.47 1.38
CA GLN A 124 -3.62 -3.65 0.94
C GLN A 124 -2.90 -3.03 2.14
N MET A 125 -1.60 -2.76 2.00
CA MET A 125 -0.89 -1.89 2.94
C MET A 125 -0.88 -0.46 2.36
N ILE A 126 -1.38 0.51 3.13
CA ILE A 126 -1.40 1.92 2.75
C ILE A 126 -0.27 2.64 3.47
N LEU A 127 0.60 3.29 2.70
CA LEU A 127 1.64 4.17 3.25
C LEU A 127 0.96 5.41 3.82
N ARG A 128 1.12 5.61 5.13
CA ARG A 128 0.54 6.74 5.86
C ARG A 128 1.50 7.91 5.94
N ASP A 129 2.80 7.63 6.07
CA ASP A 129 3.85 8.65 6.09
C ASP A 129 5.20 8.13 5.59
N SER A 130 6.07 9.04 5.16
CA SER A 130 7.45 8.73 4.74
C SER A 130 8.40 9.92 4.89
N THR A 131 9.69 9.61 5.03
CA THR A 131 10.81 10.55 4.95
C THR A 131 11.43 10.65 3.55
N HIS A 132 10.82 10.06 2.50
CA HIS A 132 11.33 10.14 1.11
C HIS A 132 11.66 11.55 0.59
N ALA A 133 11.04 12.60 1.13
CA ALA A 133 11.33 13.99 0.78
C ALA A 133 12.57 14.59 1.48
N LEU A 134 13.16 13.86 2.45
CA LEU A 134 14.28 14.32 3.29
C LEU A 134 15.63 13.74 2.85
N THR A 135 15.66 12.88 1.82
CA THR A 135 16.87 12.20 1.36
C THR A 135 16.92 12.04 -0.16
N SER A 136 18.11 12.12 -0.73
CA SER A 136 18.39 11.80 -2.13
C SER A 136 18.54 10.29 -2.40
N LEU A 137 18.60 9.46 -1.36
CA LEU A 137 18.75 8.00 -1.47
C LEU A 137 17.42 7.28 -1.77
N THR A 138 16.72 7.73 -2.82
CA THR A 138 15.53 7.03 -3.34
C THR A 138 15.46 7.01 -4.87
N PHE A 139 14.87 5.95 -5.43
CA PHE A 139 14.49 5.85 -6.84
C PHE A 139 13.04 6.28 -7.12
N ALA A 140 12.22 6.45 -6.08
CA ALA A 140 10.81 6.86 -6.21
C ALA A 140 10.33 7.60 -4.96
N SER A 141 9.54 8.66 -5.15
CA SER A 141 8.86 9.35 -4.04
C SER A 141 7.52 8.65 -3.76
N TYR A 142 7.53 7.63 -2.89
CA TYR A 142 6.27 7.14 -2.32
C TYR A 142 5.68 8.21 -1.40
N TYR A 143 4.35 8.34 -1.42
CA TYR A 143 3.60 9.46 -0.82
C TYR A 143 2.42 8.93 0.03
N PRO A 144 1.94 9.68 1.05
CA PRO A 144 0.78 9.28 1.84
C PRO A 144 -0.45 8.93 0.97
N GLY A 145 -1.05 7.76 1.23
CA GLY A 145 -2.10 7.17 0.39
C GLY A 145 -1.59 6.32 -0.77
N TYR A 146 -0.28 6.15 -0.94
CA TYR A 146 0.28 5.13 -1.83
C TYR A 146 -0.04 3.73 -1.29
N SER A 147 -0.37 2.79 -2.17
CA SER A 147 -0.83 1.45 -1.80
C SER A 147 0.16 0.38 -2.28
N LEU A 148 0.43 -0.57 -1.39
CA LEU A 148 1.42 -1.65 -1.50
C LEU A 148 0.71 -3.02 -1.37
N PRO A 149 1.16 -4.05 -2.11
CA PRO A 149 0.59 -5.39 -2.02
C PRO A 149 0.92 -6.03 -0.68
N ILE A 150 -0.09 -6.45 0.09
CA ILE A 150 0.08 -7.02 1.44
C ILE A 150 0.90 -8.31 1.45
N ALA A 151 0.90 -9.06 0.35
CA ALA A 151 1.67 -10.27 0.22
C ALA A 151 3.16 -10.04 -0.05
N TYR A 152 3.49 -9.27 -1.09
CA TYR A 152 4.84 -9.22 -1.64
C TYR A 152 5.71 -8.07 -1.09
N SER A 153 5.13 -7.12 -0.36
CA SER A 153 5.87 -6.05 0.32
C SER A 153 6.49 -6.55 1.64
N ALA A 154 7.67 -6.05 2.00
CA ALA A 154 8.27 -6.35 3.31
C ALA A 154 7.37 -5.86 4.46
N ASP A 155 6.70 -4.73 4.23
CA ASP A 155 5.70 -4.13 5.11
C ASP A 155 4.54 -5.08 5.40
N GLY A 156 3.97 -5.66 4.34
CA GLY A 156 2.85 -6.58 4.43
C GLY A 156 3.24 -7.93 5.03
N LYS A 157 4.40 -8.50 4.68
CA LYS A 157 4.89 -9.75 5.30
C LYS A 157 5.13 -9.60 6.79
N ALA A 158 5.76 -8.51 7.22
CA ALA A 158 5.97 -8.21 8.65
C ALA A 158 4.65 -8.03 9.39
N PHE A 159 3.67 -7.35 8.79
CA PHE A 159 2.32 -7.22 9.35
C PHE A 159 1.61 -8.57 9.46
N LEU A 160 1.59 -9.38 8.39
CA LEU A 160 0.91 -10.68 8.33
C LEU A 160 1.51 -11.70 9.31
N ALA A 161 2.85 -11.76 9.43
CA ALA A 161 3.52 -12.66 10.35
C ALA A 161 3.19 -12.33 11.83
N ALA A 162 2.95 -11.06 12.13
CA ALA A 162 2.56 -10.56 13.45
C ALA A 162 1.06 -10.68 13.77
N LEU A 163 0.23 -11.19 12.85
CA LEU A 163 -1.18 -11.45 13.12
C LEU A 163 -1.41 -12.73 13.94
N PRO A 164 -2.46 -12.76 14.77
CA PRO A 164 -3.13 -13.99 15.18
C PRO A 164 -3.49 -14.87 13.96
N GLN A 165 -3.45 -16.19 14.13
CA GLN A 165 -3.61 -17.12 13.01
C GLN A 165 -5.02 -17.04 12.38
N ASP A 166 -6.05 -16.75 13.17
CA ASP A 166 -7.43 -16.56 12.73
C ASP A 166 -7.62 -15.29 11.87
N GLU A 167 -6.95 -14.17 12.21
CA GLU A 167 -6.94 -12.99 11.34
C GLU A 167 -6.15 -13.23 10.05
N LEU A 168 -5.04 -13.98 10.12
CA LEU A 168 -4.25 -14.36 8.95
C LEU A 168 -5.04 -15.26 7.99
N ASP A 169 -5.68 -16.31 8.51
CA ASP A 169 -6.53 -17.22 7.75
C ASP A 169 -7.72 -16.49 7.10
N LEU A 170 -8.34 -15.54 7.82
CA LEU A 170 -9.40 -14.68 7.29
C LEU A 170 -8.92 -13.81 6.12
N ILE A 171 -7.73 -13.23 6.22
CA ILE A 171 -7.14 -12.41 5.14
C ILE A 171 -6.80 -13.28 3.92
N ALA A 172 -6.18 -14.44 4.13
CA ALA A 172 -5.89 -15.40 3.07
C ALA A 172 -7.17 -15.83 2.32
N LYS A 173 -8.27 -16.12 3.04
CA LYS A 173 -9.58 -16.44 2.45
C LYS A 173 -10.19 -15.32 1.60
N ASN A 174 -9.84 -14.07 1.87
CA ASN A 174 -10.35 -12.89 1.16
C ASN A 174 -9.42 -12.41 0.02
N LEU A 175 -8.20 -12.94 -0.10
CA LEU A 175 -7.26 -12.65 -1.18
C LEU A 175 -7.54 -13.54 -2.40
N GLY A 176 -8.53 -13.14 -3.19
CA GLY A 176 -8.92 -13.86 -4.41
C GLY A 176 -7.84 -13.91 -5.50
N PRO A 177 -7.89 -14.91 -6.40
CA PRO A 177 -6.81 -15.18 -7.36
C PRO A 177 -6.62 -14.06 -8.39
N ARG A 178 -5.50 -13.34 -8.28
CA ARG A 178 -5.01 -12.33 -9.23
C ARG A 178 -3.49 -12.40 -9.34
N GLN A 179 -3.00 -12.52 -10.58
CA GLN A 179 -1.57 -12.48 -10.89
C GLN A 179 -1.00 -11.07 -10.63
N PRO A 180 0.19 -10.95 -10.03
CA PRO A 180 0.76 -9.65 -9.68
C PRO A 180 1.18 -8.86 -10.92
N THR A 181 0.67 -7.63 -11.05
CA THR A 181 0.99 -6.71 -12.15
C THR A 181 1.83 -5.55 -11.62
N PRO A 182 2.93 -5.14 -12.28
CA PRO A 182 3.76 -4.02 -11.82
C PRO A 182 2.96 -2.72 -11.61
N GLY A 183 2.95 -2.22 -10.36
CA GLY A 183 2.20 -1.02 -9.95
C GLY A 183 0.75 -1.25 -9.52
N ASP A 184 0.25 -2.49 -9.56
CA ASP A 184 -1.03 -2.87 -8.97
C ASP A 184 -0.82 -3.36 -7.52
N PRO A 185 -1.47 -2.77 -6.50
CA PRO A 185 -1.44 -3.30 -5.13
C PRO A 185 -2.35 -4.52 -4.91
N ASN A 186 -3.23 -4.88 -5.86
CA ASN A 186 -4.21 -5.96 -5.71
C ASN A 186 -3.65 -7.36 -6.03
N CYS A 187 -2.55 -7.71 -5.37
CA CYS A 187 -1.82 -8.95 -5.60
C CYS A 187 -2.19 -10.06 -4.60
N LEU A 188 -2.16 -11.31 -5.06
CA LEU A 188 -2.29 -12.52 -4.24
C LEU A 188 -1.30 -12.57 -3.08
N LEU A 189 -1.74 -13.11 -1.93
CA LEU A 189 -0.86 -13.90 -1.07
C LEU A 189 -0.51 -15.18 -1.83
N ASP A 190 0.77 -15.53 -1.90
CA ASP A 190 1.13 -16.90 -2.24
C ASP A 190 0.72 -17.78 -1.04
N PRO A 191 -0.19 -18.76 -1.20
CA PRO A 191 -0.63 -19.62 -0.10
C PRO A 191 0.48 -20.48 0.50
N LEU A 192 1.67 -20.51 -0.13
CA LEU A 192 2.83 -21.30 0.24
C LEU A 192 3.99 -20.46 0.82
N GLU A 193 3.82 -19.14 0.97
CA GLU A 193 4.88 -18.32 1.59
C GLU A 193 4.86 -18.48 3.12
N ASP A 194 5.81 -19.26 3.62
CA ASP A 194 5.96 -19.55 5.05
C ASP A 194 6.40 -18.30 5.82
N LEU A 195 5.47 -17.75 6.61
CA LEU A 195 5.70 -16.60 7.48
C LEU A 195 6.35 -16.98 8.82
N THR A 196 6.64 -18.26 9.09
CA THR A 196 7.20 -18.73 10.37
C THR A 196 8.56 -18.10 10.66
N GLU A 197 9.49 -18.08 9.70
CA GLU A 197 10.81 -17.43 9.84
C GLU A 197 10.65 -15.93 10.22
N ILE A 198 9.70 -15.24 9.58
CA ILE A 198 9.41 -13.81 9.80
C ILE A 198 8.78 -13.59 11.18
N ARG A 199 7.89 -14.49 11.62
CA ARG A 199 7.22 -14.48 12.93
C ARG A 199 8.21 -14.75 14.06
N GLU A 200 9.17 -15.65 13.86
CA GLU A 200 10.24 -15.96 14.84
C GLU A 200 11.27 -14.84 14.96
N GLN A 201 11.74 -14.27 13.84
CA GLN A 201 12.77 -13.23 13.88
C GLN A 201 12.23 -11.81 14.11
N GLY A 202 10.92 -11.59 13.90
CA GLY A 202 10.23 -10.32 14.17
C GLY A 202 10.46 -9.21 13.14
N TYR A 203 11.07 -9.53 11.99
CA TYR A 203 11.30 -8.60 10.88
C TYR A 203 11.23 -9.32 9.53
N ALA A 204 10.92 -8.60 8.46
CA ALA A 204 10.90 -9.10 7.09
C ALA A 204 11.92 -8.36 6.22
N ILE A 205 12.67 -9.09 5.40
CA ILE A 205 13.49 -8.53 4.31
C ILE A 205 12.92 -9.00 2.97
N VAL A 206 12.61 -8.06 2.08
CA VAL A 206 12.30 -8.34 0.67
C VAL A 206 13.34 -7.67 -0.21
N GLU A 207 14.18 -8.50 -0.83
CA GLU A 207 15.21 -8.04 -1.74
C GLU A 207 14.65 -7.78 -3.14
N ARG A 208 15.15 -6.74 -3.82
CA ARG A 208 14.82 -6.43 -5.22
C ARG A 208 13.30 -6.38 -5.45
N VAL A 209 12.58 -5.67 -4.59
CA VAL A 209 11.11 -5.70 -4.46
C VAL A 209 10.41 -5.69 -5.82
N PRO A 210 9.73 -6.78 -6.20
CA PRO A 210 9.11 -6.92 -7.50
C PRO A 210 7.83 -6.06 -7.57
N HIS A 211 7.32 -5.83 -8.78
CA HIS A 211 6.06 -5.13 -9.04
C HIS A 211 5.92 -3.69 -8.49
N THR A 212 7.02 -3.03 -8.09
CA THR A 212 7.05 -1.62 -7.69
C THR A 212 7.08 -0.66 -8.90
N ILE A 213 7.09 0.66 -8.67
CA ILE A 213 7.32 1.68 -9.73
C ILE A 213 8.72 1.52 -10.34
N THR A 214 9.68 1.00 -9.56
CA THR A 214 11.08 0.79 -9.97
C THR A 214 11.50 -0.67 -9.67
N PRO A 215 10.95 -1.67 -10.38
CA PRO A 215 11.13 -3.09 -10.06
C PRO A 215 12.59 -3.48 -9.91
N GLY A 216 12.91 -4.25 -8.87
CA GLY A 216 14.24 -4.81 -8.66
C GLY A 216 15.34 -3.83 -8.25
N ARG A 217 15.08 -2.50 -8.22
CA ARG A 217 16.11 -1.50 -7.85
C ARG A 217 16.24 -1.28 -6.34
N THR A 218 15.16 -1.51 -5.61
CA THR A 218 15.06 -1.26 -4.16
C THR A 218 14.90 -2.59 -3.43
N SER A 219 15.48 -2.70 -2.25
CA SER A 219 15.22 -3.75 -1.24
C SER A 219 14.64 -3.07 0.00
N CYS A 220 13.82 -3.79 0.78
CA CYS A 220 13.20 -3.25 1.98
C CYS A 220 13.42 -4.17 3.19
N ILE A 221 13.67 -3.57 4.36
CA ILE A 221 13.65 -4.23 5.67
C ILE A 221 12.56 -3.58 6.53
N SER A 222 11.74 -4.40 7.16
CA SER A 222 10.46 -4.00 7.77
C SER A 222 10.23 -4.68 9.12
N MET A 223 9.65 -3.96 10.07
CA MET A 223 9.21 -4.48 11.37
C MET A 223 7.76 -4.09 11.67
N PRO A 224 6.96 -4.98 12.30
CA PRO A 224 5.59 -4.67 12.69
C PRO A 224 5.53 -3.62 13.82
N LEU A 225 4.51 -2.76 13.78
CA LEU A 225 4.18 -1.78 14.82
C LEU A 225 2.98 -2.27 15.63
N PHE A 226 3.06 -2.15 16.96
CA PHE A 226 2.07 -2.67 17.89
C PHE A 226 1.45 -1.57 18.76
N ARG A 227 0.17 -1.74 19.10
CA ARG A 227 -0.55 -0.98 20.12
C ARG A 227 -1.31 -1.96 21.00
N GLN A 228 -1.03 -1.98 22.31
CA GLN A 228 -1.67 -2.87 23.28
C GLN A 228 -1.65 -4.37 22.87
N GLY A 229 -0.54 -4.82 22.28
CA GLY A 229 -0.35 -6.21 21.79
C GLY A 229 -0.96 -6.50 20.41
N ARG A 230 -1.82 -5.64 19.87
CA ARG A 230 -2.36 -5.76 18.51
C ARG A 230 -1.39 -5.13 17.50
N VAL A 231 -1.09 -5.82 16.39
CA VAL A 231 -0.37 -5.21 15.27
C VAL A 231 -1.28 -4.20 14.55
N ILE A 232 -0.77 -2.99 14.35
CA ILE A 232 -1.50 -1.88 13.67
C ILE A 232 -0.85 -1.47 12.35
N GLY A 233 0.42 -1.80 12.13
CA GLY A 233 1.15 -1.37 10.95
C GLY A 233 2.54 -1.99 10.84
N ALA A 234 3.38 -1.37 10.02
CA ALA A 234 4.81 -1.66 9.92
C ALA A 234 5.62 -0.36 9.73
N VAL A 235 6.88 -0.41 10.15
CA VAL A 235 7.92 0.60 9.88
C VAL A 235 9.00 -0.02 9.01
N THR A 236 9.33 0.63 7.90
CA THR A 236 10.15 0.04 6.83
C THR A 236 11.25 0.99 6.36
N ILE A 237 12.49 0.50 6.28
CA ILE A 237 13.60 1.16 5.58
C ILE A 237 13.64 0.65 4.15
N ALA A 238 13.65 1.56 3.18
CA ALA A 238 13.85 1.24 1.76
C ALA A 238 15.26 1.64 1.32
N TYR A 239 16.03 0.71 0.76
CA TYR A 239 17.44 0.90 0.42
C TYR A 239 17.77 0.36 -0.99
N PHE A 240 18.89 0.80 -1.56
CA PHE A 240 19.28 0.38 -2.92
C PHE A 240 19.79 -1.07 -2.94
N ALA A 241 19.18 -1.91 -3.78
CA ALA A 241 19.52 -3.33 -3.93
C ALA A 241 20.87 -3.61 -4.62
N THR A 242 21.59 -2.53 -4.96
CA THR A 242 22.98 -2.51 -5.46
C THR A 242 23.99 -2.11 -4.38
N THR A 243 23.53 -1.59 -3.24
CA THR A 243 24.38 -1.04 -2.17
C THR A 243 24.46 -1.95 -0.95
N LEU A 244 23.36 -2.64 -0.61
CA LEU A 244 23.32 -3.63 0.47
C LEU A 244 22.63 -4.92 -0.01
N ASN A 245 23.18 -6.07 0.36
CA ASN A 245 22.54 -7.39 0.26
C ASN A 245 21.76 -7.69 1.56
N ARG A 246 21.10 -8.86 1.66
CA ARG A 246 20.40 -9.31 2.88
C ARG A 246 21.23 -9.17 4.16
N ASP A 247 22.41 -9.77 4.20
CA ASP A 247 23.21 -9.87 5.42
C ASP A 247 23.77 -8.53 5.87
N SER A 248 24.35 -7.73 4.97
CA SER A 248 24.84 -6.39 5.28
C SER A 248 23.70 -5.42 5.63
N ALA A 249 22.50 -5.60 5.08
CA ALA A 249 21.31 -4.86 5.50
C ALA A 249 20.85 -5.28 6.91
N ARG A 250 20.86 -6.58 7.24
CA ARG A 250 20.59 -7.06 8.60
C ARG A 250 21.60 -6.50 9.60
N GLU A 251 22.89 -6.55 9.29
CA GLU A 251 23.97 -6.07 10.16
C GLU A 251 23.93 -4.56 10.42
N SER A 252 23.63 -3.75 9.39
CA SER A 252 23.68 -2.28 9.50
C SER A 252 22.34 -1.59 9.80
N LEU A 253 21.20 -2.21 9.45
CA LEU A 253 19.88 -1.56 9.52
C LEU A 253 18.97 -2.16 10.61
N LEU A 254 19.14 -3.43 11.00
CA LEU A 254 18.19 -4.10 11.90
C LEU A 254 18.14 -3.48 13.30
N GLN A 255 19.30 -3.22 13.92
CA GLN A 255 19.31 -2.68 15.29
C GLN A 255 18.74 -1.24 15.33
N PRO A 256 19.16 -0.28 14.47
CA PRO A 256 18.53 1.04 14.42
C PRO A 256 17.03 1.01 14.10
N LEU A 257 16.57 0.09 13.24
CA LEU A 257 15.15 -0.10 12.97
C LEU A 257 14.39 -0.63 14.19
N LYS A 258 14.98 -1.57 14.93
CA LYS A 258 14.43 -2.16 16.16
C LYS A 258 14.33 -1.13 17.28
N ASP A 259 15.39 -0.34 17.50
CA ASP A 259 15.40 0.74 18.50
C ASP A 259 14.32 1.79 18.17
N THR A 260 14.15 2.10 16.88
CA THR A 260 13.09 3.00 16.38
C THR A 260 11.70 2.40 16.55
N GLN A 261 11.51 1.11 16.27
CA GLN A 261 10.25 0.39 16.44
C GLN A 261 9.84 0.30 17.92
N GLN A 262 10.80 0.11 18.84
CA GLN A 262 10.56 0.11 20.28
C GLN A 262 10.09 1.50 20.77
N LYS A 263 10.84 2.57 20.44
CA LYS A 263 10.42 3.97 20.73
C LYS A 263 9.00 4.27 20.25
N ILE A 264 8.65 3.84 19.04
CA ILE A 264 7.31 4.03 18.45
C ILE A 264 6.24 3.27 19.25
N ASN A 265 6.48 1.98 19.55
CA ASN A 265 5.52 1.14 20.30
C ASN A 265 5.29 1.64 21.72
N GLU A 266 6.33 2.13 22.41
CA GLU A 266 6.22 2.70 23.76
C GLU A 266 5.30 3.93 23.77
N VAL A 267 5.50 4.86 22.85
CA VAL A 267 4.67 6.07 22.75
C VAL A 267 3.23 5.73 22.33
N LEU A 268 3.03 4.72 21.46
CA LEU A 268 1.70 4.20 21.09
C LEU A 268 0.97 3.51 22.25
N ALA A 269 1.71 2.93 23.20
CA ALA A 269 1.13 2.28 24.39
C ALA A 269 0.72 3.29 25.47
N VAL A 270 1.45 4.40 25.61
CA VAL A 270 1.13 5.51 26.53
C VAL A 270 0.01 6.40 25.99
N ALA A 271 -0.12 6.53 24.67
CA ALA A 271 -1.26 7.20 24.05
C ALA A 271 -2.54 6.36 24.24
N THR A 272 -3.36 6.71 25.23
CA THR A 272 -4.76 6.26 25.32
C THR A 272 -5.63 7.06 24.33
N ALA A 273 -6.71 6.45 23.84
CA ALA A 273 -7.63 7.04 22.85
C ALA A 273 -8.49 8.19 23.42
#